data_AF-A0A7K3S8K6-F1
#
_entry.id   AF-A0A7K3S8K6-F1
#
_cell.length_a   1.000
_cell.length_b   1.000
_cell.length_c   1.000
_cell.angle_alpha   90.00
_cell.angle_beta   90.00
_cell.angle_gamma   90.00
#
_symmetry.space_group_name_H-M   'P 1'
#
loop_
_entity.id
_entity.type
_entity.pdbx_description
1 polymer ?
#
loop_
_entity_poly.entity_id
_entity_poly.type
_entity_poly.pdbx_seq_one_letter_code
_entity_poly.pdbx_strand_id
1 'polypeptide(L)'
;LDAFLLALEPRPDPRAALAMAAVDRVRTDRTVRRVDGLARDTGLSARSLQRLFSAYVGVGPKWVILRYRIHEALEAAEAGPALDWARLAADLGYSDQAHLVRDFTATVGVPPTAFAPH
;
A
#
# COMPACT_ATOMS: atom_id res chain seq x y z
N LEU A 1 25.51 -4.22 23.74
CA LEU A 1 24.93 -3.47 22.61
C LEU A 1 23.48 -3.09 22.90
N ASP A 2 22.64 -4.04 23.29
CA ASP A 2 21.23 -3.79 23.61
C ASP A 2 21.01 -2.74 24.71
N ALA A 3 21.78 -2.77 25.82
CA ALA A 3 21.69 -1.75 26.87
C ALA A 3 22.06 -0.33 26.38
N PHE A 4 22.93 -0.22 25.37
CA PHE A 4 23.32 1.07 24.76
C PHE A 4 22.21 1.58 23.82
N LEU A 5 21.61 0.69 23.03
CA LEU A 5 20.51 1.05 22.13
C LEU A 5 19.21 1.37 22.90
N LEU A 6 18.94 0.70 24.01
CA LEU A 6 17.79 0.97 24.88
C LEU A 6 17.95 2.26 25.70
N ALA A 7 19.19 2.69 25.96
CA ALA A 7 19.47 3.96 26.64
C ALA A 7 19.35 5.18 25.70
N LEU A 8 19.37 4.97 24.38
CA LEU A 8 19.02 5.98 23.41
C LEU A 8 17.50 6.05 23.33
N GLU A 9 16.85 6.87 24.15
CA GLU A 9 15.40 7.10 23.99
C GLU A 9 15.15 7.76 22.62
N PRO A 10 14.62 7.04 21.62
CA PRO A 10 14.40 7.64 20.32
C PRO A 10 13.24 8.61 20.48
N ARG A 11 13.53 9.90 20.28
CA ARG A 11 12.49 10.92 20.30
C ARG A 11 11.46 10.57 19.23
N PRO A 12 10.17 10.44 19.56
CA PRO A 12 9.16 10.09 18.58
C PRO A 12 9.15 11.14 17.47
N ASP A 13 9.25 10.68 16.21
CA ASP A 13 9.16 11.53 15.03
C ASP A 13 7.68 11.63 14.60
N PRO A 14 7.06 12.82 14.66
CA PRO A 14 5.67 13.01 14.24
C PRO A 14 5.43 12.61 12.78
N ARG A 15 6.45 12.68 11.92
CA ARG A 15 6.33 12.27 10.51
C ARG A 15 6.29 10.76 10.37
N ALA A 16 7.07 10.03 11.18
CA ALA A 16 6.99 8.58 11.23
C ALA A 16 5.59 8.14 11.71
N ALA A 17 5.06 8.79 12.75
CA ALA A 17 3.71 8.54 13.23
C ALA A 17 2.65 8.81 12.15
N LEU A 18 2.76 9.92 11.41
CA LEU A 18 1.86 10.24 10.30
C LEU A 18 1.95 9.21 9.16
N ALA A 19 3.16 8.75 8.83
CA ALA A 19 3.35 7.71 7.81
C ALA A 19 2.66 6.41 8.21
N MET A 20 2.86 5.97 9.45
CA MET A 20 2.24 4.75 9.98
C MET A 20 0.72 4.87 10.10
N ALA A 21 0.21 6.04 10.50
CA ALA A 21 -1.23 6.31 10.51
C ALA A 21 -1.84 6.24 9.10
N ALA A 22 -1.14 6.75 8.09
CA ALA A 22 -1.58 6.67 6.70
C ALA A 22 -1.58 5.22 6.18
N VAL A 23 -0.57 4.40 6.54
CA VAL A 23 -0.56 2.96 6.24
C VAL A 23 -1.72 2.25 6.92
N ASP A 24 -1.96 2.54 8.20
CA ASP A 24 -3.04 1.93 8.96
C ASP A 24 -4.42 2.28 8.40
N ARG A 25 -4.57 3.51 7.92
CA ARG A 25 -5.77 3.96 7.21
C ARG A 25 -6.02 3.15 5.94
N VAL A 26 -5.00 2.92 5.12
CA VAL A 26 -5.12 2.07 3.91
C VAL A 26 -5.47 0.62 4.26
N ARG A 27 -4.97 0.13 5.39
CA ARG A 27 -5.25 -1.22 5.89
C ARG A 27 -6.70 -1.37 6.37
N THR A 28 -7.23 -0.37 7.06
CA THR A 28 -8.51 -0.46 7.77
C THR A 28 -9.69 0.10 6.99
N ASP A 29 -9.46 1.03 6.05
CA ASP A 29 -10.52 1.61 5.23
C ASP A 29 -10.47 1.11 3.79
N ARG A 30 -11.51 0.34 3.43
CA ARG A 30 -11.60 -0.27 2.11
C ARG A 30 -11.90 0.70 0.96
N THR A 31 -12.28 1.94 1.27
CA THR A 31 -12.59 3.00 0.31
C THR A 31 -11.34 3.73 -0.18
N VAL A 32 -10.20 3.58 0.50
CA VAL A 32 -8.93 4.19 0.08
C VAL A 32 -8.33 3.40 -1.09
N ARG A 33 -8.69 3.84 -2.30
CA ARG A 33 -8.28 3.19 -3.57
C ARG A 33 -7.21 3.95 -4.35
N ARG A 34 -7.01 5.24 -4.03
CA ARG A 34 -6.16 6.15 -4.81
C ARG A 34 -5.28 7.00 -3.92
N VAL A 35 -4.07 7.30 -4.41
CA VAL A 35 -3.10 8.15 -3.71
C VAL A 35 -3.69 9.53 -3.41
N ASP A 36 -4.46 10.12 -4.33
CA ASP A 36 -5.06 11.45 -4.13
C ASP A 36 -6.10 11.46 -3.01
N GLY A 37 -6.81 10.35 -2.81
CA GLY A 37 -7.72 10.18 -1.67
C GLY A 37 -6.95 10.19 -0.35
N LEU A 38 -5.94 9.34 -0.24
CA LEU A 38 -5.07 9.28 0.95
C LEU A 38 -4.34 10.60 1.22
N ALA A 39 -3.93 11.31 0.16
CA ALA A 39 -3.27 12.62 0.26
C ALA A 39 -4.23 13.64 0.87
N ARG A 40 -5.49 13.68 0.40
CA ARG A 40 -6.53 14.54 0.97
C ARG A 40 -6.79 14.21 2.44
N ASP A 41 -6.92 12.93 2.78
CA ASP A 41 -7.20 12.47 4.15
C ASP A 41 -6.07 12.82 5.13
N THR A 42 -4.84 12.91 4.64
CA THR A 42 -3.66 13.28 5.44
C THR A 42 -3.35 14.78 5.40
N GLY A 43 -4.09 15.57 4.61
CA GLY A 43 -3.80 16.99 4.40
C GLY A 43 -2.50 17.26 3.62
N LEU A 44 -2.00 16.26 2.89
CA LEU A 44 -0.75 16.35 2.14
C LEU A 44 -1.02 16.47 0.63
N SER A 45 -0.06 17.03 -0.11
CA SER A 45 -0.01 16.82 -1.55
C SER A 45 0.40 15.38 -1.87
N ALA A 46 0.04 14.86 -3.05
CA ALA A 46 0.48 13.54 -3.49
C ALA A 46 2.01 13.40 -3.48
N ARG A 47 2.74 14.45 -3.88
CA ARG A 47 4.22 14.47 -3.85
C ARG A 47 4.77 14.43 -2.42
N SER A 48 4.15 15.16 -1.50
CA SER A 48 4.55 15.14 -0.08
C SER A 48 4.29 13.78 0.55
N LEU A 49 3.14 13.16 0.23
CA LEU A 49 2.78 11.82 0.69
C LEU A 49 3.75 10.76 0.14
N GLN A 50 4.09 10.83 -1.15
CA GLN A 50 5.10 9.95 -1.76
C GLN A 50 6.45 10.06 -1.05
N ARG A 51 6.94 11.28 -0.82
CA ARG A 51 8.19 11.51 -0.08
C ARG A 51 8.14 10.98 1.35
N LEU A 52 7.01 11.15 2.03
CA LEU A 52 6.81 10.63 3.38
C LEU A 52 6.89 9.11 3.39
N PHE A 53 6.18 8.45 2.48
CA PHE A 53 6.18 7.00 2.34
C PHE A 53 7.56 6.45 1.98
N SER A 54 8.27 7.07 1.02
CA SER A 54 9.64 6.68 0.70
C SER A 54 10.59 6.81 1.91
N ALA A 55 10.42 7.84 2.74
CA ALA A 55 11.31 8.08 3.88
C ALA A 55 11.07 7.13 5.06
N TYR A 56 9.81 6.77 5.34
CA TYR A 56 9.46 6.03 6.57
C TYR A 56 8.90 4.62 6.34
N VAL A 57 8.34 4.34 5.17
CA VAL A 57 7.75 3.04 4.81
C VAL A 57 8.64 2.26 3.83
N GLY A 58 9.49 2.96 3.08
CA GLY A 58 10.42 2.38 2.10
C GLY A 58 9.82 2.06 0.73
N VAL A 59 8.50 2.26 0.57
CA VAL A 59 7.73 2.01 -0.67
C VAL A 59 6.73 3.13 -0.89
N GLY A 60 6.28 3.33 -2.13
CA GLY A 60 5.31 4.38 -2.46
C GLY A 60 3.89 4.09 -1.95
N PRO A 61 3.04 5.13 -1.76
CA PRO A 61 1.68 4.97 -1.25
C PRO A 61 0.79 4.14 -2.19
N LYS A 62 0.99 4.24 -3.51
CA LYS A 62 0.28 3.43 -4.50
C LYS A 62 0.50 1.93 -4.27
N TRP A 63 1.73 1.54 -3.91
CA TRP A 63 2.07 0.15 -3.64
C TRP A 63 1.38 -0.37 -2.38
N VAL A 64 1.36 0.42 -1.31
CA VAL A 64 0.69 0.04 -0.06
C VAL A 64 -0.82 -0.15 -0.30
N ILE A 65 -1.44 0.77 -1.04
CA ILE A 65 -2.85 0.64 -1.46
C ILE A 65 -3.04 -0.67 -2.23
N LEU A 66 -2.26 -0.87 -3.29
CA LEU A 66 -2.36 -2.06 -4.13
C LEU A 66 -2.22 -3.36 -3.33
N ARG A 67 -1.23 -3.46 -2.43
CA ARG A 67 -1.02 -4.64 -1.59
C ARG A 67 -2.27 -4.97 -0.78
N TYR A 68 -2.83 -4.01 -0.05
CA TYR A 68 -4.03 -4.26 0.76
C TYR A 68 -5.26 -4.56 -0.11
N ARG A 69 -5.39 -3.94 -1.29
CA ARG A 69 -6.48 -4.26 -2.21
C ARG A 69 -6.37 -5.67 -2.78
N ILE A 70 -5.17 -6.15 -3.07
CA ILE A 70 -4.95 -7.55 -3.48
C ILE A 70 -5.34 -8.49 -2.35
N HIS A 71 -4.87 -8.27 -1.12
CA HIS A 71 -5.23 -9.13 0.02
C HIS A 71 -6.75 -9.21 0.22
N GLU A 72 -7.45 -8.08 0.18
CA GLU A 72 -8.92 -8.09 0.27
C GLU A 72 -9.59 -8.83 -0.87
N ALA A 73 -9.08 -8.68 -2.10
CA ALA A 73 -9.69 -9.32 -3.25
C ALA A 73 -9.43 -10.84 -3.25
N LEU A 74 -8.30 -11.28 -2.69
CA LEU A 74 -8.01 -12.69 -2.42
C LEU A 74 -8.89 -13.25 -1.30
N GLU A 75 -9.03 -12.54 -0.17
CA GLU A 75 -9.97 -12.90 0.91
C GLU A 75 -11.41 -13.05 0.39
N ALA A 76 -11.84 -12.16 -0.51
CA ALA A 76 -13.16 -12.23 -1.11
C ALA A 76 -13.29 -13.41 -2.10
N ALA A 77 -12.22 -13.75 -2.82
CA ALA A 77 -12.20 -14.87 -3.75
C ALA A 77 -12.22 -16.24 -3.05
N GLU A 78 -11.67 -16.36 -1.83
CA GLU A 78 -11.83 -17.57 -1.01
C GLU A 78 -13.31 -17.88 -0.70
N ALA A 79 -14.18 -16.86 -0.72
CA ALA A 79 -15.61 -16.98 -0.47
C ALA A 79 -16.48 -16.98 -1.75
N GLY A 80 -15.89 -17.04 -2.96
CA GLY A 80 -16.62 -16.83 -4.21
C GLY A 80 -15.86 -17.23 -5.49
N PRO A 81 -16.23 -16.67 -6.66
CA PRO A 81 -15.52 -16.94 -7.92
C PRO A 81 -14.11 -16.33 -7.92
N ALA A 82 -13.26 -16.81 -8.82
CA ALA A 82 -11.87 -16.38 -8.97
C ALA A 82 -11.72 -14.84 -9.08
N LEU A 83 -10.57 -14.33 -8.61
CA LEU A 83 -10.23 -12.91 -8.62
C LEU A 83 -10.29 -12.29 -10.03
N ASP A 84 -11.18 -11.31 -10.21
CA ASP A 84 -11.24 -10.47 -11.42
C ASP A 84 -10.14 -9.40 -11.38
N TRP A 85 -8.98 -9.75 -11.95
CA TRP A 85 -7.83 -8.87 -12.06
C TRP A 85 -8.08 -7.62 -12.91
N ALA A 86 -8.94 -7.70 -13.92
CA ALA A 86 -9.24 -6.57 -14.79
C ALA A 86 -10.06 -5.52 -14.04
N ARG A 87 -11.07 -5.96 -13.29
CA ARG A 87 -11.83 -5.08 -12.40
C ARG A 87 -10.94 -4.47 -11.30
N LEU A 88 -10.09 -5.27 -10.67
CA LEU A 88 -9.16 -4.76 -9.65
C LEU A 88 -8.22 -3.68 -10.21
N ALA A 89 -7.71 -3.88 -11.42
CA ALA A 89 -6.88 -2.90 -12.11
C ALA A 89 -7.64 -1.58 -12.33
N ALA A 90 -8.88 -1.65 -12.83
CA ALA A 90 -9.72 -0.48 -13.05
C ALA A 90 -10.03 0.28 -11.75
N ASP A 91 -10.40 -0.42 -10.68
CA ASP A 91 -10.69 0.17 -9.36
C ASP A 91 -9.48 0.92 -8.77
N LEU A 92 -8.28 0.46 -9.10
CA LEU A 92 -7.00 1.06 -8.70
C LEU A 92 -6.48 2.13 -9.66
N GLY A 93 -7.19 2.39 -10.77
CA GLY A 93 -6.83 3.39 -11.76
C GLY A 93 -5.73 2.95 -12.75
N TYR A 94 -5.50 1.65 -12.90
CA TYR A 94 -4.71 1.10 -14.00
C TYR A 94 -5.57 1.00 -15.26
N SER A 95 -4.93 1.12 -16.43
CA SER A 95 -5.62 1.03 -17.73
C SER A 95 -6.17 -0.37 -18.02
N ASP A 96 -5.47 -1.39 -17.53
CA ASP A 96 -5.74 -2.80 -17.77
C ASP A 96 -4.94 -3.67 -16.79
N GLN A 97 -5.23 -4.97 -16.78
CA GLN A 97 -4.50 -5.95 -15.97
C GLN A 97 -3.00 -6.01 -16.29
N ALA A 98 -2.59 -5.86 -17.55
CA ALA A 98 -1.19 -5.96 -17.94
C ALA A 98 -0.36 -4.77 -17.43
N HIS A 99 -0.94 -3.58 -17.35
CA HIS A 99 -0.35 -2.42 -16.71
C HIS A 99 -0.18 -2.66 -15.20
N LEU A 100 -1.21 -3.17 -14.52
CA LEU A 100 -1.11 -3.55 -13.11
C LEU A 100 0.03 -4.57 -12.87
N VAL A 101 0.06 -5.66 -13.65
CA VAL A 101 1.06 -6.73 -13.50
C VAL A 101 2.47 -6.19 -13.74
N ARG A 102 2.68 -5.34 -14.76
CA ARG A 102 3.99 -4.73 -15.03
C ARG A 102 4.48 -3.84 -13.88
N ASP A 103 3.63 -2.95 -13.38
CA ASP A 103 3.96 -2.03 -12.28
C ASP A 103 4.25 -2.81 -10.98
N PHE A 104 3.43 -3.81 -10.69
CA PHE A 104 3.61 -4.67 -9.53
C PHE A 104 4.92 -5.47 -9.62
N THR A 105 5.15 -6.15 -10.76
CA THR A 105 6.35 -6.98 -10.96
C THR A 105 7.62 -6.12 -10.93
N ALA A 106 7.60 -4.92 -11.50
CA ALA A 106 8.71 -3.99 -11.45
C ALA A 106 9.08 -3.57 -10.02
N THR A 107 8.09 -3.57 -9.10
CA THR A 107 8.29 -3.16 -7.71
C THR A 107 8.58 -4.34 -6.77
N VAL A 108 7.95 -5.50 -6.99
CA VAL A 108 7.97 -6.66 -6.08
C VAL A 108 8.88 -7.79 -6.58
N GLY A 109 9.21 -7.81 -7.88
CA GLY A 109 10.01 -8.85 -8.53
C GLY A 109 9.24 -10.08 -8.98
N VAL A 110 7.98 -10.25 -8.54
CA VAL A 110 7.09 -11.35 -8.94
C VAL A 110 5.71 -10.80 -9.31
N PRO A 111 4.94 -11.49 -10.17
CA PRO A 111 3.59 -11.05 -10.52
C PRO A 111 2.64 -11.15 -9.32
N PRO A 112 1.57 -10.34 -9.28
CA PRO A 112 0.63 -10.33 -8.15
C PRO A 112 -0.15 -11.65 -8.02
N THR A 113 -0.23 -12.46 -9.08
CA THR A 113 -0.79 -13.83 -9.03
C THR A 113 0.02 -14.78 -8.15
N ALA A 114 1.29 -14.48 -7.84
CA ALA A 114 2.08 -15.26 -6.89
C ALA A 114 1.55 -15.18 -5.44
N PHE A 115 0.64 -14.24 -5.15
CA PHE A 115 -0.05 -14.13 -3.88
C PHE A 115 -1.38 -14.90 -3.83
N ALA A 116 -1.87 -15.41 -4.97
CA ALA A 116 -3.12 -16.15 -4.99
C ALA A 116 -2.94 -17.54 -4.36
N PRO A 117 -3.89 -18.00 -3.51
CA PRO A 117 -3.88 -19.39 -3.04
C PRO A 117 -4.06 -20.36 -4.22
N HIS A 118 -3.37 -21.50 -4.16
CA HIS A 118 -3.40 -22.55 -5.17
C HIS A 118 -4.73 -23.32 -5.18
#